data_AF-A0A940C6C6-F1
#
_entry.id   AF-A0A940C6C6-F1
#
_cell.length_a   1.000
_cell.length_b   1.000
_cell.length_c   1.000
_cell.angle_alpha   90.00
_cell.angle_beta   90.00
_cell.angle_gamma   90.00
#
_symmetry.space_group_name_H-M   'P 1'
#
loop_
_entity.id
_entity.type
_entity.pdbx_description
1 polymer ?
#
loop_
_entity_poly.entity_id
_entity_poly.type
_entity_poly.pdbx_seq_one_letter_code
_entity_poly.pdbx_strand_id
1 'polypeptide(L)'
;DPLYAEQYVANAESAQAAIEEARTQIEEIMLPVEAGPVAVLHEGLGYLARQLKLDIVCEYPREPGTEQYGADLDDLLEALETSGAEVILIERQAPQNLVETLEAAGYTVARLDTLMTHAADGDAEAYERAMLGNAEAIAKAMKNCPEGRN
;
A
#
# COMPACT_ATOMS: atom_id res chain seq x y z
N ASP A 1 12.34 28.34 14.35
CA ASP A 1 12.75 29.72 14.03
C ASP A 1 11.65 30.68 14.49
N PRO A 2 11.88 31.56 15.47
CA PRO A 2 10.88 32.52 15.95
C PRO A 2 10.43 33.53 14.88
N LEU A 3 11.26 33.81 13.86
CA LEU A 3 10.94 34.75 12.79
C LEU A 3 9.77 34.27 11.91
N TYR A 4 9.61 32.95 11.78
CA TYR A 4 8.60 32.32 10.94
C TYR A 4 7.51 31.61 11.76
N ALA A 5 7.39 31.91 13.06
CA ALA A 5 6.49 31.18 13.95
C ALA A 5 5.02 31.18 13.47
N GLU A 6 4.48 32.35 13.11
CA GLU A 6 3.10 32.46 12.58
C GLU A 6 2.94 31.71 11.25
N GLN A 7 3.96 31.77 10.38
CA GLN A 7 3.94 31.07 9.10
C GLN A 7 3.96 29.55 9.29
N TYR A 8 4.75 29.02 10.25
CA TYR A 8 4.75 27.60 10.55
C TYR A 8 3.40 27.12 11.11
N VAL A 9 2.76 27.93 11.96
CA VAL A 9 1.42 27.61 12.47
C VAL A 9 0.41 27.57 11.33
N ALA A 10 0.35 28.61 10.50
CA ALA A 10 -0.57 28.65 9.36
C ALA A 10 -0.34 27.50 8.37
N ASN A 11 0.93 27.17 8.08
CA ASN A 11 1.27 26.05 7.21
C ASN A 11 0.86 24.71 7.82
N ALA A 12 1.06 24.52 9.13
CA ALA A 12 0.68 23.30 9.82
C ALA A 12 -0.84 23.11 9.85
N GLU A 13 -1.60 24.18 10.11
CA GLU A 13 -3.07 24.15 10.07
C GLU A 13 -3.58 23.80 8.67
N SER A 14 -2.99 24.39 7.62
CA SER A 14 -3.34 24.08 6.23
C SER A 14 -3.03 22.63 5.87
N ALA A 15 -1.84 22.13 6.25
CA ALA A 15 -1.44 20.74 5.99
C ALA A 15 -2.33 19.74 6.75
N GLN A 16 -2.68 20.06 8.01
CA GLN A 16 -3.58 19.22 8.79
C GLN A 16 -4.98 19.13 8.16
N ALA A 17 -5.51 20.25 7.65
CA ALA A 17 -6.79 20.25 6.95
C ALA A 17 -6.75 19.38 5.67
N ALA A 18 -5.67 19.47 4.89
CA ALA A 18 -5.50 18.67 3.67
C ALA A 18 -5.41 17.16 3.98
N ILE A 19 -4.66 16.78 5.02
CA ILE A 19 -4.56 15.38 5.47
C ILE A 19 -5.92 14.84 5.93
N GLU A 20 -6.70 15.65 6.65
CA GLU A 20 -8.02 15.26 7.12
C GLU A 20 -9.00 15.08 5.95
N GLU A 21 -8.97 15.98 4.95
CA GLU A 21 -9.76 15.85 3.73
C GLU A 21 -9.38 14.59 2.93
N ALA A 22 -8.07 14.34 2.76
CA ALA A 22 -7.58 13.13 2.10
C ALA A 22 -8.03 11.86 2.86
N ARG A 23 -8.04 11.89 4.20
CA ARG A 23 -8.54 10.79 5.02
C ARG A 23 -10.02 10.52 4.73
N THR A 24 -10.87 11.54 4.68
CA THR A 24 -12.30 11.38 4.35
C THR A 24 -12.48 10.76 2.96
N GLN A 25 -11.75 11.24 1.97
CA GLN A 25 -11.82 10.68 0.60
C GLN A 25 -11.36 9.21 0.55
N ILE A 26 -10.31 8.85 1.28
CA ILE A 26 -9.85 7.46 1.40
C ILE A 26 -10.95 6.58 2.03
N GLU A 27 -11.60 7.07 3.09
CA GLU A 27 -12.73 6.36 3.72
C GLU A 27 -13.89 6.16 2.73
N GLU A 28 -14.22 7.16 1.91
CA GLU A 28 -15.24 7.06 0.87
C GLU A 28 -14.88 6.06 -0.23
N ILE A 29 -13.62 6.06 -0.68
CA ILE A 29 -13.11 5.11 -1.69
C ILE A 29 -13.19 3.66 -1.17
N MET A 30 -12.88 3.46 0.11
CA MET A 30 -12.84 2.15 0.74
C MET A 30 -14.20 1.68 1.26
N LEU A 31 -15.17 2.57 1.44
CA LEU A 31 -16.51 2.24 1.94
C LEU A 31 -17.23 1.10 1.19
N PRO A 32 -17.20 1.01 -0.16
CA PRO A 32 -17.83 -0.08 -0.89
C PRO A 32 -16.94 -1.33 -1.02
N VAL A 33 -15.71 -1.32 -0.50
CA VAL A 33 -14.75 -2.40 -0.64
C VAL A 33 -15.01 -3.45 0.43
N GLU A 34 -15.30 -4.68 0.02
CA GLU A 34 -15.32 -5.82 0.93
C GLU A 34 -13.88 -6.21 1.28
N ALA A 35 -13.59 -6.32 2.58
CA ALA A 35 -12.25 -6.66 3.04
C ALA A 35 -11.96 -8.14 2.76
N GLY A 36 -11.07 -8.42 1.82
CA GLY A 36 -10.48 -9.74 1.59
C GLY A 36 -9.16 -9.95 2.33
N PRO A 37 -8.67 -11.20 2.42
CA PRO A 37 -7.42 -11.54 3.09
C PRO A 37 -6.22 -10.99 2.31
N VAL A 38 -5.40 -10.17 2.97
CA VAL A 38 -4.23 -9.52 2.39
C VAL A 38 -2.92 -10.02 2.97
N ALA A 39 -1.90 -10.10 2.11
CA ALA A 39 -0.51 -10.17 2.55
C ALA A 39 0.20 -8.83 2.32
N VAL A 40 1.07 -8.46 3.26
CA VAL A 40 1.88 -7.23 3.19
C VAL A 40 3.34 -7.59 3.02
N LEU A 41 3.93 -7.20 1.88
CA LEU A 41 5.31 -7.55 1.51
C LEU A 41 6.32 -6.41 1.76
N HIS A 42 5.91 -5.39 2.51
CA HIS A 42 6.73 -4.22 2.81
C HIS A 42 6.39 -3.70 4.21
N GLU A 43 7.42 -3.52 5.04
CA GLU A 43 7.28 -3.14 6.46
C GLU A 43 6.44 -1.86 6.64
N GLY A 44 6.69 -0.84 5.81
CA GLY A 44 5.96 0.43 5.87
C GLY A 44 4.48 0.39 5.46
N LEU A 45 4.03 -0.65 4.74
CA LEU A 45 2.64 -0.72 4.25
C LEU A 45 1.67 -1.30 5.28
N GLY A 46 2.17 -1.97 6.33
CA GLY A 46 1.34 -2.58 7.37
C GLY A 46 0.52 -1.56 8.17
N TYR A 47 1.03 -0.35 8.37
CA TYR A 47 0.28 0.73 9.04
C TYR A 47 -0.95 1.17 8.22
N LEU A 48 -0.77 1.35 6.91
CA LEU A 48 -1.85 1.71 6.00
C LEU A 48 -2.92 0.61 5.98
N ALA A 49 -2.50 -0.66 5.84
CA ALA A 49 -3.43 -1.79 5.83
C ALA A 49 -4.28 -1.86 7.11
N ARG A 50 -3.68 -1.63 8.29
CA ARG A 50 -4.40 -1.59 9.58
C ARG A 50 -5.33 -0.38 9.67
N GLN A 51 -4.91 0.79 9.20
CA GLN A 51 -5.74 1.98 9.20
C GLN A 51 -6.99 1.81 8.32
N LEU A 52 -6.85 1.11 7.19
CA LEU A 52 -7.96 0.77 6.29
C LEU A 52 -8.75 -0.46 6.74
N LYS A 53 -8.41 -1.05 7.89
CA LYS A 53 -9.07 -2.23 8.46
C LYS A 53 -9.11 -3.43 7.50
N LEU A 54 -8.04 -3.61 6.73
CA LEU A 54 -7.87 -4.80 5.88
C LEU A 54 -7.60 -6.03 6.75
N ASP A 55 -7.98 -7.21 6.26
CA ASP A 55 -7.72 -8.48 6.94
C ASP A 55 -6.29 -8.98 6.63
N ILE A 56 -5.32 -8.56 7.45
CA ILE A 56 -3.91 -8.91 7.23
C ILE A 56 -3.68 -10.35 7.73
N VAL A 57 -3.57 -11.29 6.79
CA VAL A 57 -3.32 -12.72 7.08
C VAL A 57 -1.84 -13.09 7.02
N CYS A 58 -1.01 -12.26 6.38
CA CYS A 58 0.43 -12.45 6.28
C CYS A 58 1.17 -11.12 6.25
N GLU A 59 2.25 -11.03 7.03
CA GLU A 59 3.24 -9.95 6.91
C GLU A 59 4.58 -10.62 6.59
N TYR A 60 5.10 -10.38 5.39
CA TYR A 60 6.36 -10.93 4.91
C TYR A 60 7.28 -9.77 4.49
N PRO A 61 7.94 -9.10 5.44
CA PRO A 61 8.82 -7.99 5.10
C PRO A 61 10.04 -8.50 4.31
N ARG A 62 10.29 -7.87 3.16
CA ARG A 62 11.49 -8.08 2.34
C ARG A 62 12.19 -6.75 2.10
N GLU A 63 13.43 -6.82 1.61
CA GLU A 63 14.15 -5.64 1.16
C GLU A 63 13.38 -5.01 -0.03
N PRO A 64 13.05 -3.69 0.01
CA PRO A 64 12.34 -3.03 -1.07
C PRO A 64 13.15 -3.00 -2.38
N GLY A 65 12.48 -3.16 -3.52
CA GLY A 65 13.11 -3.07 -4.85
C GLY A 65 14.05 -4.24 -5.22
N THR A 66 14.16 -5.29 -4.41
CA THR A 66 15.00 -6.45 -4.72
C THR A 66 14.21 -7.58 -5.36
N GLU A 67 14.83 -8.26 -6.32
CA GLU A 67 14.28 -9.50 -6.86
C GLU A 67 14.41 -10.64 -5.84
N GLN A 68 13.46 -11.58 -5.87
CA GLN A 68 13.47 -12.80 -5.07
C GLN A 68 13.71 -13.97 -6.02
N TYR A 69 14.54 -14.94 -5.63
CA TYR A 69 14.85 -16.10 -6.47
C TYR A 69 15.04 -17.37 -5.66
N GLY A 70 14.86 -18.51 -6.32
CA GLY A 70 15.15 -19.82 -5.73
C GLY A 70 14.37 -20.03 -4.43
N ALA A 71 15.07 -20.49 -3.39
CA ALA A 71 14.47 -20.80 -2.10
C ALA A 71 13.71 -19.61 -1.47
N ASP A 72 14.20 -18.37 -1.61
CA ASP A 72 13.53 -17.20 -1.02
C ASP A 72 12.18 -16.90 -1.69
N LEU A 73 12.06 -17.21 -2.98
CA LEU A 73 10.80 -17.08 -3.71
C LEU A 73 9.84 -18.23 -3.39
N ASP A 74 10.36 -19.45 -3.27
CA ASP A 74 9.57 -20.63 -2.91
C ASP A 74 8.98 -20.47 -1.49
N ASP A 75 9.79 -20.03 -0.52
CA ASP A 75 9.37 -19.75 0.86
C ASP A 75 8.30 -18.64 0.92
N LEU A 76 8.45 -17.60 0.09
CA LEU A 76 7.44 -16.55 -0.03
C LEU A 76 6.11 -17.12 -0.55
N LEU A 77 6.13 -17.88 -1.64
CA LEU A 77 4.92 -18.46 -2.23
C LEU A 77 4.25 -19.44 -1.26
N GLU A 78 5.01 -20.26 -0.54
CA GLU A 78 4.47 -21.17 0.48
C GLU A 78 3.83 -20.41 1.64
N ALA A 79 4.47 -19.33 2.12
CA ALA A 79 3.92 -18.49 3.18
C ALA A 79 2.61 -17.82 2.76
N LEU A 80 2.54 -17.30 1.52
CA LEU A 80 1.34 -16.68 0.97
C LEU A 80 0.20 -17.70 0.82
N GLU A 81 0.48 -18.86 0.25
CA GLU A 81 -0.50 -19.93 0.08
C GLU A 81 -1.04 -20.43 1.42
N THR A 82 -0.14 -20.71 2.38
CA THR A 82 -0.53 -21.18 3.72
C THR A 82 -1.38 -20.16 4.47
N SER A 83 -1.14 -18.86 4.24
CA SER A 83 -1.92 -17.79 4.87
C SER A 83 -3.31 -17.60 4.29
N GLY A 84 -3.59 -18.15 3.09
CA GLY A 84 -4.84 -17.89 2.37
C GLY A 84 -4.94 -16.46 1.85
N ALA A 85 -3.80 -15.78 1.63
CA ALA A 85 -3.80 -14.44 1.06
C ALA A 85 -4.34 -14.44 -0.36
N GLU A 86 -5.17 -13.48 -0.69
CA GLU A 86 -5.71 -13.32 -2.05
C GLU A 86 -5.15 -12.06 -2.74
N VAL A 87 -4.98 -10.98 -1.96
CA VAL A 87 -4.43 -9.71 -2.41
C VAL A 87 -3.07 -9.44 -1.78
N ILE A 88 -2.11 -9.00 -2.60
CA ILE A 88 -0.73 -8.71 -2.17
C ILE A 88 -0.49 -7.21 -2.20
N LEU A 89 -0.13 -6.63 -1.06
CA LEU A 89 0.28 -5.23 -0.95
C LEU A 89 1.81 -5.14 -1.04
N ILE A 90 2.30 -4.43 -2.05
CA ILE A 90 3.73 -4.33 -2.37
C ILE A 90 4.07 -2.91 -2.81
N GLU A 91 5.33 -2.48 -2.68
CA GLU A 91 5.73 -1.14 -3.10
C GLU A 91 5.66 -0.96 -4.62
N ARG A 92 5.39 0.26 -5.08
CA ARG A 92 5.20 0.60 -6.49
C ARG A 92 6.41 0.21 -7.33
N GLN A 93 7.62 0.40 -6.80
CA GLN A 93 8.88 0.08 -7.45
C GLN A 93 9.29 -1.39 -7.38
N ALA A 94 8.43 -2.29 -6.88
CA ALA A 94 8.73 -3.72 -6.85
C ALA A 94 9.14 -4.23 -8.24
N PRO A 95 10.14 -5.13 -8.32
CA PRO A 95 10.59 -5.68 -9.59
C PRO A 95 9.45 -6.33 -10.37
N GLN A 96 9.44 -6.11 -11.68
CA GLN A 96 8.35 -6.56 -12.54
C GLN A 96 8.22 -8.09 -12.55
N ASN A 97 9.33 -8.82 -12.55
CA ASN A 97 9.32 -10.29 -12.52
C ASN A 97 8.67 -10.86 -11.25
N LEU A 98 8.86 -10.21 -10.09
CA LEU A 98 8.22 -10.61 -8.85
C LEU A 98 6.70 -10.41 -8.95
N VAL A 99 6.26 -9.27 -9.46
CA VAL A 99 4.83 -8.99 -9.68
C VAL A 99 4.22 -10.01 -10.64
N GLU A 100 4.86 -10.26 -11.79
CA GLU A 100 4.39 -11.23 -12.78
C GLU A 100 4.33 -12.65 -12.20
N THR A 101 5.27 -13.02 -11.33
CA THR A 101 5.28 -14.33 -10.67
C THR A 101 4.12 -14.47 -9.69
N LEU A 102 3.83 -13.43 -8.89
CA LEU A 102 2.68 -13.42 -7.97
C LEU A 102 1.36 -13.47 -8.73
N GLU A 103 1.22 -12.70 -9.81
CA GLU A 103 0.03 -12.73 -10.67
C GLU A 103 -0.15 -14.08 -11.36
N ALA A 104 0.93 -14.68 -11.87
CA ALA A 104 0.91 -16.02 -12.46
C ALA A 104 0.56 -17.12 -11.43
N ALA A 105 0.94 -16.91 -10.16
CA ALA A 105 0.51 -17.75 -9.05
C ALA A 105 -0.94 -17.51 -8.64
N GLY A 106 -1.65 -16.55 -9.26
CA GLY A 106 -3.08 -16.28 -9.05
C GLY A 106 -3.40 -15.20 -8.03
N TYR A 107 -2.41 -14.44 -7.54
CA TYR A 107 -2.66 -13.37 -6.56
C TYR A 107 -3.04 -12.08 -7.29
N THR A 108 -3.90 -11.27 -6.69
CA THR A 108 -4.09 -9.90 -7.18
C THR A 108 -3.09 -8.97 -6.51
N VAL A 109 -2.31 -8.23 -7.28
CA VAL A 109 -1.23 -7.39 -6.72
C VAL A 109 -1.64 -5.91 -6.70
N ALA A 110 -1.61 -5.29 -5.52
CA ALA A 110 -1.76 -3.85 -5.32
C ALA A 110 -0.39 -3.20 -5.11
N ARG A 111 0.01 -2.35 -6.04
CA ARG A 111 1.30 -1.63 -6.03
C ARG A 111 1.13 -0.25 -5.41
N LEU A 112 1.72 -0.04 -4.23
CA LEU A 112 1.51 1.13 -3.39
C LEU A 112 2.72 2.05 -3.35
N ASP A 113 2.46 3.35 -3.41
CA ASP A 113 3.45 4.39 -3.17
C ASP A 113 3.89 4.37 -1.70
N THR A 114 5.19 4.22 -1.48
CA THR A 114 5.81 4.28 -0.14
C THR A 114 6.36 5.67 0.17
N LEU A 115 6.11 6.66 -0.70
CA LEU A 115 6.58 8.05 -0.65
C LEU A 115 8.12 8.21 -0.72
N MET A 116 8.86 7.11 -0.89
CA MET A 116 10.31 7.11 -0.95
C MET A 116 10.85 7.72 -2.26
N THR A 117 10.05 7.75 -3.32
CA THR A 117 10.47 8.24 -4.65
C THR A 117 10.15 9.71 -4.90
N HIS A 118 9.37 10.38 -4.04
CA HIS A 118 8.86 11.73 -4.25
C HIS A 118 9.59 12.83 -3.45
N ALA A 119 10.62 12.48 -2.67
CA ALA A 119 11.29 13.39 -1.74
C ALA A 119 11.98 14.62 -2.37
N ALA A 120 12.13 14.69 -3.70
CA ALA A 120 12.92 15.72 -4.38
C ALA A 120 12.09 16.78 -5.14
N ASP A 121 10.78 16.58 -5.31
CA ASP A 121 10.01 17.37 -6.29
C ASP A 121 9.39 18.66 -5.73
N GLY A 122 9.45 18.87 -4.40
CA GLY A 122 8.95 20.08 -3.74
C GLY A 122 7.42 20.25 -3.79
N ASP A 123 6.71 19.18 -4.11
CA ASP A 123 5.26 19.19 -4.27
C ASP A 123 4.56 19.00 -2.92
N ALA A 124 3.84 20.06 -2.51
CA ALA A 124 3.15 20.11 -1.22
C ALA A 124 1.98 19.13 -1.11
N GLU A 125 1.45 18.64 -2.24
CA GLU A 125 0.29 17.74 -2.32
C GLU A 125 0.69 16.29 -2.61
N ALA A 126 2.01 15.99 -2.65
CA ALA A 126 2.50 14.66 -2.99
C ALA A 126 2.00 13.58 -2.01
N TYR A 127 1.87 13.93 -0.73
CA TYR A 127 1.41 13.01 0.30
C TYR A 127 -0.04 12.58 0.05
N GLU A 128 -0.94 13.54 -0.13
CA GLU A 128 -2.37 13.32 -0.34
C GLU A 128 -2.61 12.50 -1.60
N ARG A 129 -1.97 12.86 -2.72
CA ARG A 129 -2.11 12.12 -3.98
C ARG A 129 -1.59 10.69 -3.89
N ALA A 130 -0.49 10.46 -3.19
CA ALA A 130 0.03 9.11 -2.98
C ALA A 130 -0.94 8.27 -2.14
N MET A 131 -1.49 8.83 -1.06
CA MET A 131 -2.41 8.12 -0.17
C MET A 131 -3.76 7.82 -0.86
N LEU A 132 -4.29 8.76 -1.64
CA LEU A 132 -5.49 8.55 -2.47
C LEU A 132 -5.24 7.48 -3.54
N GLY A 133 -4.12 7.58 -4.26
CA GLY A 133 -3.74 6.59 -5.26
C GLY A 133 -3.53 5.19 -4.67
N ASN A 134 -3.03 5.10 -3.43
CA ASN A 134 -2.92 3.83 -2.71
C ASN A 134 -4.30 3.25 -2.38
N ALA A 135 -5.24 4.06 -1.89
CA ALA A 135 -6.60 3.61 -1.63
C ALA A 135 -7.30 3.11 -2.90
N GLU A 136 -7.16 3.83 -4.02
CA GLU A 136 -7.69 3.41 -5.33
C GLU A 136 -7.07 2.09 -5.82
N ALA A 137 -5.75 1.92 -5.65
CA ALA A 137 -5.06 0.70 -6.02
C ALA A 137 -5.54 -0.51 -5.21
N ILE A 138 -5.73 -0.34 -3.89
CA ILE A 138 -6.27 -1.38 -3.00
C ILE A 138 -7.71 -1.69 -3.39
N ALA A 139 -8.58 -0.68 -3.52
CA ALA A 139 -9.98 -0.87 -3.89
C ALA A 139 -10.14 -1.60 -5.23
N LYS A 140 -9.31 -1.25 -6.22
CA LYS A 140 -9.27 -1.92 -7.53
C LYS A 140 -8.81 -3.37 -7.42
N ALA A 141 -7.76 -3.64 -6.62
CA ALA A 141 -7.26 -4.99 -6.41
C ALA A 141 -8.33 -5.87 -5.75
N MET A 142 -8.97 -5.38 -4.69
CA MET A 142 -10.05 -6.09 -4.01
C MET A 142 -11.22 -6.40 -4.94
N LYS A 143 -11.66 -5.42 -5.74
CA LYS A 143 -12.76 -5.61 -6.70
C LYS A 143 -12.44 -6.63 -7.80
N ASN A 144 -11.17 -6.73 -8.19
CA ASN A 144 -10.73 -7.64 -9.24
C ASN A 144 -10.32 -9.01 -8.70
N CYS A 145 -10.26 -9.17 -7.38
CA CYS A 145 -9.92 -10.42 -6.74
C CYS A 145 -11.02 -11.45 -7.03
N PRO A 146 -10.68 -12.60 -7.64
CA PRO A 146 -11.66 -13.65 -7.88
C PRO A 146 -12.12 -14.27 -6.56
N GLU A 147 -13.42 -14.53 -6.41
CA GLU A 147 -13.97 -15.18 -5.20
C GLU A 147 -13.35 -16.56 -4.98
N GLY A 148 -12.70 -16.76 -3.83
CA GLY A 148 -12.27 -18.07 -3.36
C GLY A 148 -11.09 -18.63 -4.15
N ARG A 149 -9.90 -18.07 -3.92
CA ARG A 149 -8.65 -18.71 -4.34
C ARG A 149 -8.53 -20.06 -3.60
N ASN A 150 -8.85 -21.15 -4.31
CA ASN A 150 -8.76 -22.54 -3.82
C ASN A 150 -7.33 -23.05 -3.79
#